data_AF-A0A9E0QZG3-F1
#
_entry.id   AF-A0A9E0QZG3-F1
#
_cell.length_a   1.000
_cell.length_b   1.000
_cell.length_c   1.000
_cell.angle_alpha   90.00
_cell.angle_beta   90.00
_cell.angle_gamma   90.00
#
_symmetry.space_group_name_H-M   'P 1'
#
loop_
_entity.id
_entity.type
_entity.pdbx_description
1 polymer ?
#
loop_
_entity_poly.entity_id
_entity_poly.type
_entity_poly.pdbx_seq_one_letter_code
_entity_poly.pdbx_strand_id
1 'polypeptide(L)' 'MNSDLWHQLLIGFCLMLVLEGIVPFLYPQRWRNLVHQLALVSNQGLRITGFISMMAGVILLYIFN' A
#
# COMPACT_ATOMS: atom_id res chain seq x y z
N MET A 1 11.57 22.94 15.14
CA MET A 1 11.07 22.62 13.79
C MET A 1 11.31 21.13 13.53
N ASN A 2 10.26 20.31 13.59
CA ASN A 2 10.12 18.94 13.03
C ASN A 2 9.19 18.02 13.85
N SER A 3 8.67 18.45 15.01
CA SER A 3 7.62 17.71 15.72
C SER A 3 6.37 17.52 14.85
N ASP A 4 6.03 18.51 14.02
CA ASP A 4 4.83 18.47 13.17
C ASP A 4 4.94 17.44 12.04
N LEU A 5 6.13 17.25 11.45
CA LEU A 5 6.34 16.26 10.38
C LEU A 5 6.19 14.83 10.91
N TRP A 6 6.80 14.53 12.05
CA TRP A 6 6.64 13.22 12.71
C TRP A 6 5.19 12.97 13.11
N HIS A 7 4.48 14.00 13.55
CA HIS A 7 3.06 13.90 13.89
C HIS A 7 2.19 13.64 12.63
N GLN A 8 2.44 14.35 11.54
CA GLN A 8 1.73 14.16 10.27
C GLN A 8 1.98 12.78 9.64
N LEU A 9 3.22 12.28 9.69
CA LEU A 9 3.55 10.93 9.24
C LEU A 9 2.84 9.86 10.08
N LEU A 10 2.82 10.03 11.41
CA LEU A 10 2.09 9.13 12.30
C LEU A 10 0.59 9.14 12.02
N ILE A 11 -0.01 10.32 11.81
CA ILE A 11 -1.43 10.44 11.45
C ILE A 11 -1.71 9.78 10.10
N GLY A 12 -0.89 10.05 9.08
CA GLY A 12 -1.02 9.44 7.75
C GLY A 12 -0.90 7.92 7.81
N PHE A 13 0.03 7.40 8.60
CA PHE A 13 0.20 5.96 8.82
C PHE A 13 -1.01 5.35 9.55
N CYS A 14 -1.53 6.00 10.60
CA CYS A 14 -2.74 5.57 11.27
C CYS A 14 -3.96 5.52 10.33
N LEU A 15 -4.12 6.54 9.47
CA LEU A 15 -5.20 6.57 8.47
C LEU A 15 -5.04 5.46 7.42
N MET A 16 -3.80 5.21 6.97
CA MET A 16 -3.49 4.10 6.07
C MET A 16 -3.86 2.76 6.69
N LEU A 17 -3.54 2.52 7.97
CA LEU A 17 -3.95 1.30 8.69
C LEU A 17 -5.47 1.17 8.83
N VAL A 18 -6.18 2.26 9.10
CA VAL A 18 -7.65 2.26 9.15
C VAL A 18 -8.22 1.87 7.78
N LEU A 19 -7.73 2.46 6.70
CA LEU A 19 -8.16 2.14 5.33
C LEU A 19 -7.84 0.69 4.95
N GLU A 20 -6.63 0.22 5.26
CA GLU A 20 -6.19 -1.17 5.03
C GLU A 20 -7.08 -2.16 5.81
N GLY A 21 -7.53 -1.81 7.01
CA GLY A 21 -8.38 -2.63 7.87
C GLY A 21 -9.87 -2.63 7.50
N ILE A 22 -10.37 -1.58 6.85
CA ILE A 22 -11.79 -1.48 6.48
C ILE A 22 -12.20 -2.59 5.49
N VAL A 23 -11.38 -2.86 4.47
CA VAL A 23 -11.68 -3.88 3.45
C VAL A 23 -11.79 -5.30 4.03
N PRO A 24 -10.81 -5.82 4.81
CA PRO A 24 -10.92 -7.13 5.44
C PRO A 24 -12.02 -7.19 6.50
N PHE A 25 -12.35 -6.07 7.17
CA PHE A 25 -13.44 -6.02 8.16
C PHE A 25 -14.83 -6.09 7.52
N LEU A 26 -15.08 -5.31 6.46
CA LEU A 26 -16.37 -5.28 5.77
C LEU A 26 -16.59 -6.48 4.85
N TYR A 27 -15.55 -6.95 4.16
CA TYR A 27 -15.65 -8.02 3.15
C TYR A 27 -14.55 -9.07 3.30
N PRO A 28 -14.52 -9.85 4.39
CA PRO A 28 -13.46 -10.81 4.68
C PRO A 28 -13.31 -11.88 3.59
N GLN A 29 -14.43 -12.34 3.01
CA GLN A 29 -14.40 -13.38 1.97
C GLN A 29 -13.78 -12.87 0.66
N ARG A 30 -14.08 -11.62 0.27
CA ARG A 30 -13.51 -11.00 -0.93
C ARG A 30 -12.02 -10.76 -0.73
N TRP A 31 -11.63 -10.25 0.44
CA TRP A 31 -10.23 -10.06 0.79
C TRP A 31 -9.44 -11.37 0.71
N ARG A 32 -9.97 -12.47 1.29
CA ARG A 32 -9.32 -13.78 1.22
C ARG A 32 -9.16 -14.29 -0.21
N ASN A 33 -10.15 -14.08 -1.08
CA ASN A 33 -10.06 -14.45 -2.49
C ASN A 33 -9.00 -13.61 -3.23
N LEU A 34 -8.88 -12.31 -2.96
CA LEU A 34 -7.84 -11.45 -3.54
C LEU A 34 -6.44 -11.93 -3.13
N VAL A 35 -6.24 -12.21 -1.84
CA VAL A 35 -4.97 -12.76 -1.32
C VAL A 35 -4.67 -14.12 -1.95
N HIS A 36 -5.67 -14.98 -2.10
CA HIS A 36 -5.49 -16.29 -2.75
C HIS A 36 -5.14 -16.15 -4.24
N GLN A 37 -5.74 -15.21 -4.95
CA GLN A 37 -5.38 -14.91 -6.34
C GLN A 37 -3.95 -14.40 -6.45
N LEU A 38 -3.53 -13.51 -5.54
CA LEU A 38 -2.14 -13.04 -5.45
C LEU A 38 -1.15 -14.17 -5.14
N ALA A 39 -1.53 -15.12 -4.29
CA ALA A 39 -0.71 -16.30 -3.98
C ALA A 39 -0.55 -17.26 -5.18
N LEU A 40 -1.49 -17.24 -6.14
CA LEU A 40 -1.40 -18.01 -7.39
C LEU A 40 -0.53 -17.30 -8.44
N VAL A 41 -0.26 -16.00 -8.29
CA VAL A 41 0.64 -15.26 -9.18
C VAL A 41 2.08 -15.72 -8.93
N SER A 42 2.84 -15.96 -10.01
CA SER A 42 4.24 -16.36 -9.90
C SER A 42 5.07 -15.29 -9.17
N ASN A 43 6.02 -15.72 -8.34
CA ASN A 43 6.90 -14.83 -7.58
C ASN A 43 7.60 -13.77 -8.46
N GLN A 44 7.85 -14.10 -9.74
CA GLN A 44 8.48 -13.18 -10.68
C GLN A 44 7.53 -12.07 -11.15
N GLY A 45 6.25 -12.39 -11.40
CA GLY A 45 5.23 -11.40 -11.71
C GLY A 45 4.96 -10.45 -10.53
N LEU A 46 4.94 -10.98 -9.31
CA LEU A 46 4.79 -10.17 -8.09
C LEU A 46 5.95 -9.18 -7.90
N ARG A 47 7.19 -9.63 -8.17
CA ARG A 47 8.37 -8.77 -8.08
C ARG A 47 8.39 -7.68 -9.14
N ILE A 48 8.03 -7.99 -10.37
CA ILE A 48 8.01 -7.00 -11.48
C ILE A 48 6.91 -5.96 -11.24
N THR A 49 5.71 -6.40 -10.84
CA THR A 49 4.61 -5.47 -10.53
C THR A 49 4.96 -4.56 -9.34
N GLY A 50 5.59 -5.10 -8.29
CA GLY A 50 6.12 -4.30 -7.18
C GLY A 50 7.24 -3.35 -7.60
N PHE A 51 8.11 -3.76 -8.53
CA PHE A 51 9.17 -2.89 -9.05
C PHE A 51 8.59 -1.73 -9.86
N ILE A 52 7.61 -2.00 -10.72
CA ILE A 52 6.92 -0.97 -11.52
C ILE A 52 6.20 0.02 -10.60
N SER A 53 5.50 -0.46 -9.57
CA SER A 53 4.82 0.44 -8.62
C SER A 53 5.79 1.29 -7.82
N MET A 54 6.93 0.73 -7.41
CA MET A 54 7.99 1.46 -6.73
C MET A 54 8.59 2.55 -7.63
N MET A 55 8.88 2.22 -8.90
CA MET A 55 9.38 3.20 -9.86
C MET A 55 8.36 4.31 -10.14
N ALA A 56 7.09 3.96 -10.33
CA ALA A 56 6.02 4.94 -10.53
C ALA A 56 5.90 5.89 -9.32
N GLY A 57 6.00 5.36 -8.10
CA GLY A 57 5.98 6.17 -6.88
C GLY A 57 7.15 7.16 -6.80
N VAL A 58 8.37 6.72 -7.12
CA VAL A 58 9.54 7.61 -7.16
C VAL A 58 9.40 8.69 -8.23
N ILE A 59 8.90 8.33 -9.42
CA ILE A 59 8.67 9.28 -10.51
C ILE A 59 7.63 10.33 -10.11
N LEU A 60 6.51 9.91 -9.53
CA LEU A 60 5.47 10.83 -9.05
C LEU A 60 6.01 11.74 -7.95
N LEU A 61 6.76 11.20 -6.99
CA LEU A 61 7.38 11.99 -5.94
C LEU A 61 8.30 13.05 -6.55
N TYR A 62 9.15 12.69 -7.52
CA TYR A 62 10.04 13.62 -8.20
C TYR A 62 9.32 14.69 -9.03
N ILE A 63 8.13 14.39 -9.57
CA ILE A 63 7.36 15.37 -10.35
C ILE A 63 6.62 16.37 -9.44
N PHE A 64 6.11 15.91 -8.29
CA PHE A 64 5.30 16.72 -7.38
C PHE A 64 6.11 17.42 -6.28
N ASN A 65 7.37 17.03 -6.08
CA ASN A 65 8.32 17.67 -5.16
C ASN A 65 9.34 18.52 -5.93
#